data_AF-A0A815JQL6-F1
#
_entry.id   AF-A0A815JQL6-F1
#
_cell.length_a   1.000
_cell.length_b   1.000
_cell.length_c   1.000
_cell.angle_alpha   90.00
_cell.angle_beta   90.00
_cell.angle_gamma   90.00
#
_symmetry.space_group_name_H-M   'P 1'
#
loop_
_entity.id
_entity.type
_entity.pdbx_description
1 polymer ?
#
loop_
_entity_poly.entity_id
_entity_poly.type
_entity_poly.pdbx_seq_one_letter_code
_entity_poly.pdbx_strand_id
1 'polypeptide(L)'
;MASKRLIFGVAAGVLLLIAFIFYIVAQADRSFSVATISVGSLSGTVKLGLWDIDLPENCQGWKICHKTKAARAFFVMATIAAFIGALLLLYIAFRSYSEVIYYAAIATGKTFKEFVLDCFKY
;
A
#
# COMPACT_ATOMS: atom_id res chain seq x y z
N MET A 1 31.46 -1.30 0.27
CA MET A 1 30.29 -1.78 1.05
C MET A 1 29.01 -0.95 0.87
N ALA A 2 29.05 0.33 0.46
CA ALA A 2 27.87 1.18 0.33
C ALA A 2 26.86 0.75 -0.76
N SER A 3 27.34 0.21 -1.89
CA SER A 3 26.50 -0.21 -3.02
C SER A 3 25.47 -1.30 -2.68
N LYS A 4 25.83 -2.28 -1.85
CA LYS A 4 24.90 -3.37 -1.49
C LYS A 4 23.73 -2.87 -0.64
N ARG A 5 23.99 -1.97 0.32
CA ARG A 5 22.95 -1.40 1.20
C ARG A 5 21.91 -0.60 0.42
N LEU A 6 22.34 0.14 -0.60
CA LEU A 6 21.46 0.89 -1.48
C LEU A 6 20.52 -0.04 -2.25
N ILE A 7 21.06 -1.10 -2.85
CA ILE A 7 20.27 -2.08 -3.62
C ILE A 7 19.24 -2.79 -2.72
N PHE A 8 19.64 -3.20 -1.51
CA PHE A 8 18.70 -3.80 -0.55
C PHE A 8 17.62 -2.81 -0.12
N GLY A 9 17.95 -1.54 0.08
CA GLY A 9 16.98 -0.50 0.44
C GLY A 9 15.94 -0.26 -0.67
N VAL A 10 16.38 -0.18 -1.93
CA VAL A 10 15.48 -0.03 -3.08
C VAL A 10 14.61 -1.28 -3.25
N ALA A 11 15.18 -2.47 -3.17
CA ALA A 11 14.43 -3.72 -3.29
C ALA A 11 13.37 -3.88 -2.19
N ALA A 12 13.72 -3.56 -0.94
CA ALA A 12 12.77 -3.56 0.18
C ALA A 12 11.66 -2.53 -0.02
N GLY A 13 11.98 -1.33 -0.53
CA GLY A 13 11.00 -0.31 -0.86
C GLY A 13 10.02 -0.75 -1.95
N VAL A 14 10.51 -1.41 -3.01
CA VAL A 14 9.67 -1.96 -4.09
C VAL A 14 8.75 -3.06 -3.57
N LEU A 15 9.26 -3.98 -2.74
CA LEU A 15 8.45 -5.03 -2.13
C LEU A 15 7.35 -4.47 -1.22
N LEU A 16 7.66 -3.43 -0.44
CA LEU A 16 6.67 -2.73 0.38
C LEU A 16 5.59 -2.05 -0.47
N LEU A 17 5.97 -1.43 -1.59
CA LEU A 17 5.01 -0.82 -2.51
C LEU A 17 4.07 -1.87 -3.12
N ILE A 18 4.61 -3.02 -3.53
CA ILE A 18 3.81 -4.14 -4.06
C ILE A 18 2.84 -4.64 -2.99
N ALA A 19 3.33 -4.89 -1.77
CA ALA A 19 2.48 -5.33 -0.65
C ALA A 19 1.37 -4.32 -0.33
N PHE A 20 1.67 -3.03 -0.40
CA PHE A 20 0.69 -1.96 -0.20
C PHE A 20 -0.39 -1.94 -1.29
N ILE A 21 -0.02 -2.14 -2.56
CA ILE A 21 -0.97 -2.26 -3.66
C ILE A 21 -1.90 -3.46 -3.45
N PHE A 22 -1.35 -4.63 -3.13
CA PHE A 22 -2.16 -5.83 -2.84
C PHE A 22 -3.10 -5.60 -1.65
N TYR A 23 -2.64 -4.89 -0.62
CA TYR A 23 -3.45 -4.53 0.54
C TYR A 23 -4.62 -3.61 0.17
N ILE A 24 -4.43 -2.61 -0.70
CA ILE A 24 -5.52 -1.77 -1.21
C ILE A 24 -6.49 -2.60 -2.06
N VAL A 25 -5.99 -3.44 -2.96
CA VAL A 25 -6.81 -4.31 -3.79
C VAL A 25 -7.67 -5.25 -2.93
N ALA A 26 -7.08 -5.84 -1.88
CA ALA A 26 -7.81 -6.69 -0.93
C ALA A 26 -8.91 -5.94 -0.17
N GLN A 27 -8.73 -4.65 0.13
CA GLN A 27 -9.78 -3.81 0.73
C GLN A 27 -10.90 -3.46 -0.25
N ALA A 28 -10.59 -3.34 -1.54
CA ALA A 28 -11.55 -3.05 -2.60
C ALA A 28 -12.34 -4.29 -3.02
N ASP A 29 -11.82 -5.49 -2.76
CA ASP A 29 -12.53 -6.72 -3.08
C ASP A 29 -13.82 -6.86 -2.25
N ARG A 30 -14.94 -6.98 -2.96
CA ARG A 30 -16.27 -7.16 -2.39
C ARG A 30 -16.53 -8.59 -1.90
N SER A 31 -15.58 -9.50 -2.11
CA SER A 31 -15.70 -10.92 -1.79
C SER A 31 -14.83 -11.33 -0.60
N PHE A 32 -14.59 -10.41 0.36
CA PHE A 32 -13.74 -10.68 1.52
C PHE A 32 -14.20 -11.90 2.34
N SER A 33 -15.52 -12.08 2.46
CA SER A 33 -16.10 -13.28 3.05
C SER A 33 -17.36 -13.70 2.29
N VAL A 34 -17.53 -15.00 2.09
CA VAL A 34 -18.71 -15.57 1.45
C VAL A 34 -19.45 -16.39 2.49
N ALA A 35 -20.70 -16.03 2.76
CA ALA A 35 -21.56 -16.71 3.71
C ALA A 35 -22.78 -17.26 2.98
N THR A 36 -23.04 -18.56 3.11
CA THR A 36 -24.28 -19.17 2.63
C THR A 36 -25.31 -19.08 3.74
N ILE A 37 -26.43 -18.42 3.48
CA ILE A 37 -27.53 -18.29 4.44
C ILE A 37 -28.66 -19.19 3.96
N SER A 38 -29.20 -20.02 4.87
CA SER A 38 -30.38 -20.86 4.61
C SER A 38 -31.40 -20.59 5.69
N VAL A 39 -32.56 -20.03 5.33
CA VAL A 39 -33.67 -19.76 6.25
C VAL A 39 -34.96 -20.25 5.60
N GLY A 40 -35.54 -21.32 6.17
CA GLY A 40 -36.72 -21.96 5.60
C GLY A 40 -36.43 -22.59 4.23
N SER A 41 -37.23 -22.26 3.22
CA SER A 41 -37.05 -22.70 1.83
C SER A 41 -36.13 -21.81 0.99
N LEU A 42 -35.62 -20.70 1.55
CA LEU A 42 -34.76 -19.74 0.85
C LEU A 42 -33.30 -20.00 1.21
N SER A 43 -32.50 -20.33 0.20
CA SER A 43 -31.04 -20.40 0.27
C SER A 43 -30.41 -19.34 -0.64
N GLY A 44 -29.35 -18.69 -0.16
CA GLY A 44 -28.66 -17.65 -0.91
C GLY A 44 -27.22 -17.49 -0.46
N THR A 45 -26.35 -17.13 -1.40
CA THR A 45 -24.95 -16.81 -1.13
C THR A 45 -24.83 -15.30 -0.95
N VAL A 46 -24.33 -14.86 0.21
CA VAL A 46 -24.07 -13.46 0.51
C VAL A 46 -22.57 -13.21 0.46
N LYS A 47 -22.17 -12.21 -0.32
CA LYS A 47 -20.78 -11.74 -0.34
C LYS A 47 -20.68 -10.54 0.59
N LEU A 48 -19.89 -10.70 1.64
CA LEU A 48 -19.59 -9.66 2.61
C LEU A 48 -18.28 -9.01 2.18
N GLY A 49 -18.38 -7.83 1.57
CA GLY A 49 -17.25 -6.93 1.39
C GLY A 49 -16.94 -6.16 2.66
N LEU A 50 -15.75 -5.56 2.71
CA LEU A 50 -15.38 -4.70 3.82
C LEU A 50 -16.29 -3.47 3.90
N TRP A 51 -16.64 -2.90 2.73
CA TRP A 51 -17.40 -1.65 2.58
C TRP A 51 -18.87 -1.87 2.19
N ASP A 52 -19.13 -2.85 1.34
CA ASP A 52 -20.45 -3.16 0.79
C ASP A 52 -20.83 -4.61 1.11
N ILE A 53 -22.14 -4.89 1.16
CA ILE A 53 -22.66 -6.26 1.26
C ILE A 53 -23.48 -6.52 0.02
N ASP A 54 -23.15 -7.57 -0.72
CA ASP A 54 -23.88 -7.99 -1.91
C ASP A 54 -24.90 -9.06 -1.49
N LEU A 55 -26.18 -8.68 -1.50
CA LEU A 55 -27.30 -9.54 -1.18
C LEU A 55 -27.92 -10.06 -2.49
N PRO A 56 -28.29 -11.35 -2.56
CA PRO A 56 -29.07 -11.85 -3.69
C PRO A 56 -30.41 -11.10 -3.81
N GLU A 57 -30.94 -10.96 -5.03
CA GLU A 57 -32.18 -10.19 -5.30
C GLU A 57 -33.34 -10.59 -4.39
N ASN A 58 -33.44 -11.87 -4.07
CA ASN A 58 -34.47 -12.47 -3.21
C ASN A 58 -34.37 -12.05 -1.73
N CYS A 59 -33.27 -11.41 -1.32
CA CYS A 59 -33.00 -10.95 0.05
C CYS A 59 -32.91 -9.41 0.17
N GLN A 60 -33.25 -8.67 -0.89
CA GLN A 60 -33.31 -7.20 -0.84
C GLN A 60 -34.37 -6.75 0.17
N GLY A 61 -33.91 -6.20 1.31
CA GLY A 61 -34.77 -5.77 2.42
C GLY A 61 -34.32 -6.28 3.80
N TRP A 62 -33.41 -7.25 3.85
CA TRP A 62 -32.84 -7.73 5.11
C TRP A 62 -31.88 -6.70 5.71
N LYS A 63 -32.20 -6.19 6.90
CA LYS A 63 -31.30 -5.31 7.66
C LYS A 63 -30.25 -6.17 8.40
N ILE A 64 -29.07 -6.29 7.82
CA ILE A 64 -27.93 -6.91 8.52
C ILE A 64 -27.43 -5.94 9.60
N CYS A 65 -27.42 -6.38 10.86
CA CYS A 65 -26.83 -5.62 11.97
C CYS A 65 -25.31 -5.48 11.76
N HIS A 66 -24.88 -4.32 11.29
CA HIS A 66 -23.47 -3.99 11.01
C HIS A 66 -22.61 -3.98 12.29
N LYS A 67 -21.90 -5.08 12.56
CA LYS A 67 -20.78 -5.12 13.52
C LYS A 67 -19.40 -4.87 12.88
N THR A 68 -19.34 -4.50 11.60
CA THR A 68 -18.07 -4.31 10.87
C THR A 68 -17.43 -2.92 11.02
N LYS A 69 -18.05 -2.01 11.79
CA LYS A 69 -17.53 -0.63 11.99
C LYS A 69 -16.12 -0.62 12.58
N ALA A 70 -15.83 -1.51 13.54
CA ALA A 70 -14.50 -1.63 14.15
C ALA A 70 -13.47 -2.14 13.14
N ALA A 71 -13.80 -3.18 12.36
CA ALA A 71 -12.91 -3.71 11.34
C ALA A 71 -12.53 -2.64 10.32
N ARG A 72 -13.49 -1.88 9.78
CA ARG A 72 -13.24 -0.75 8.87
C ARG A 72 -12.27 0.26 9.46
N ALA A 73 -12.46 0.64 10.73
CA ALA A 73 -11.57 1.60 11.39
C ALA A 73 -10.12 1.07 11.49
N PHE A 74 -9.93 -0.22 11.81
CA PHE A 74 -8.60 -0.83 11.82
C PHE A 74 -7.95 -0.82 10.44
N PHE A 75 -8.69 -1.17 9.38
CA PHE A 75 -8.17 -1.14 8.01
C PHE A 75 -7.76 0.27 7.57
N VAL A 76 -8.55 1.29 7.90
CA VAL A 76 -8.20 2.70 7.62
C VAL A 76 -6.94 3.11 8.37
N MET A 77 -6.84 2.83 9.67
CA MET A 77 -5.66 3.17 10.48
C MET A 77 -4.39 2.47 9.97
N ALA A 78 -4.50 1.18 9.60
CA ALA A 78 -3.40 0.45 9.01
C ALA A 78 -2.96 1.03 7.65
N THR A 79 -3.91 1.50 6.83
CA THR A 79 -3.60 2.17 5.55
C THR A 79 -2.84 3.47 5.77
N ILE A 80 -3.28 4.29 6.72
CA ILE A 80 -2.63 5.56 7.08
C ILE A 80 -1.21 5.30 7.61
N ALA A 81 -1.06 4.33 8.52
CA ALA A 81 0.24 3.97 9.07
C ALA A 81 1.22 3.48 7.98
N ALA A 82 0.75 2.64 7.05
CA ALA A 82 1.55 2.17 5.93
C ALA A 82 1.97 3.33 5.00
N PHE A 83 1.07 4.27 4.72
CA PHE A 83 1.36 5.45 3.91
C PHE A 83 2.41 6.36 4.56
N ILE A 84 2.27 6.65 5.86
CA ILE A 84 3.27 7.42 6.62
C ILE A 84 4.63 6.70 6.61
N GLY A 85 4.63 5.38 6.83
CA GLY A 85 5.85 4.57 6.75
C GLY A 85 6.55 4.66 5.40
N ALA A 86 5.78 4.59 4.29
CA ALA A 86 6.32 4.74 2.95
C ALA A 86 6.95 6.13 2.71
N LEU A 87 6.30 7.21 3.16
CA LEU A 87 6.85 8.57 3.07
C LEU A 87 8.17 8.72 3.85
N LEU A 88 8.24 8.15 5.05
CA LEU A 88 9.46 8.18 5.86
C LEU A 88 10.61 7.41 5.21
N LEU A 89 10.33 6.25 4.61
CA LEU A 89 11.33 5.47 3.87
C LEU A 89 11.85 6.23 2.65
N LEU A 90 10.96 6.87 1.89
CA LEU A 90 11.34 7.73 0.77
C LEU A 90 12.23 8.88 1.26
N TYR A 91 11.85 9.55 2.35
CA TYR A 91 12.66 10.63 2.92
C TYR A 91 14.07 10.16 3.32
N ILE A 92 14.19 9.01 3.99
CA ILE A 92 15.49 8.43 4.37
C ILE A 92 16.31 8.05 3.14
N ALA A 93 15.66 7.49 2.12
CA ALA A 93 16.31 7.13 0.86
C ALA A 93 16.84 8.38 0.14
N PHE A 94 16.04 9.43 0.03
CA PHE A 94 16.46 10.72 -0.55
C PHE A 94 17.61 11.35 0.22
N ARG A 95 17.53 11.35 1.56
CA ARG A 95 18.62 11.85 2.41
C ARG A 95 19.92 11.09 2.14
N SER A 96 19.85 9.76 2.14
CA SER A 96 20.99 8.89 1.85
C SER A 96 21.58 9.13 0.44
N TYR A 97 20.73 9.33 -0.57
CA TYR A 97 21.15 9.64 -1.94
C TYR A 97 21.86 10.99 -2.03
N SER A 98 21.34 12.01 -1.34
CA SER A 98 21.91 13.36 -1.39
C SER A 98 23.35 13.42 -0.88
N GLU A 99 23.66 12.68 0.19
CA GLU A 99 25.02 12.58 0.72
C GLU A 99 25.96 11.90 -0.28
N VAL A 100 25.52 10.80 -0.92
CA VAL A 100 26.34 10.09 -1.92
C VAL A 100 26.63 10.98 -3.14
N ILE A 101 25.63 11.70 -3.65
CA ILE A 101 25.81 12.63 -4.79
C ILE A 101 26.76 13.77 -4.39
N TYR A 102 26.65 14.29 -3.16
CA TYR A 102 27.53 15.34 -2.65
C TYR A 102 29.00 14.89 -2.60
N TYR A 103 29.28 13.69 -2.06
CA TYR A 103 30.66 13.17 -2.03
C TYR A 103 31.20 12.84 -3.42
N ALA A 104 30.36 12.38 -4.36
CA ALA A 104 30.76 12.14 -5.74
C ALA A 104 31.08 13.46 -6.50
N ALA A 105 30.32 14.53 -6.24
CA ALA A 105 30.59 15.84 -6.80
C ALA A 105 31.95 16.40 -6.32
N ILE A 106 32.27 16.26 -5.02
CA ILE A 106 33.57 16.67 -4.48
C ILE A 106 34.73 15.90 -5.15
N ALA A 107 34.58 14.59 -5.34
CA ALA A 107 35.62 13.76 -5.96
C ALA A 107 35.91 14.12 -7.42
N THR A 108 34.95 14.72 -8.13
CA THR A 108 35.11 15.11 -9.53
C THR A 108 35.59 16.56 -9.73
N GLY A 109 35.70 17.35 -8.65
CA GLY A 109 36.08 18.76 -8.73
C GLY A 109 35.06 19.65 -9.46
N LYS A 110 33.87 19.13 -9.76
CA LYS A 110 32.79 19.86 -10.42
C LYS A 110 31.84 20.47 -9.40
N THR A 111 31.15 21.54 -9.79
CA THR A 111 30.07 22.08 -8.97
C THR A 111 28.90 21.08 -8.90
N PHE A 112 28.18 21.04 -7.77
CA PHE A 112 27.03 20.13 -7.58
C PHE A 112 26.00 20.25 -8.71
N LYS A 113 25.79 21.48 -9.21
CA LYS A 113 24.86 21.75 -10.32
C LYS A 113 25.32 21.09 -11.62
N GLU A 114 26.60 21.19 -11.98
CA GLU A 114 27.15 20.57 -13.19
C GLU A 114 27.14 19.05 -13.11
N PHE A 115 27.50 18.48 -11.95
CA PHE A 115 27.51 17.04 -11.75
C PHE A 115 26.11 16.42 -11.91
N VAL A 116 25.07 17.06 -11.32
CA VAL A 116 23.68 16.60 -11.45
C VAL A 116 23.19 16.72 -12.89
N LEU A 117 23.51 17.82 -13.59
CA LEU A 117 23.09 18.02 -14.98
C LEU A 117 23.71 16.99 -15.93
N ASP A 118 24.97 16.61 -15.71
CA ASP A 118 25.64 15.57 -16.49
C ASP A 118 25.00 14.18 -16.25
N CYS A 119 24.53 13.88 -15.04
CA CYS A 119 23.85 12.61 -14.73
C CYS A 119 22.46 12.47 -15.38
N PHE A 120 21.71 13.57 -15.57
CA PHE A 120 20.36 13.53 -16.19
C PHE A 120 20.38 13.60 -17.71
N LYS A 121 21.54 13.83 -18.33
CA LYS A 121 21.68 13.96 -19.79
C LYS A 121 21.86 12.60 -20.50
N TYR A 122 21.97 11.52 -19.74
CA TYR A 122 22.10 10.12 -20.18
C TYR A 122 20.85 9.32 -19.83
#